data_AF-A0A2D6EQU8-F1
#
_entry.id   AF-A0A2D6EQU8-F1
#
_cell.length_a   1.000
_cell.length_b   1.000
_cell.length_c   1.000
_cell.angle_alpha   90.00
_cell.angle_beta   90.00
_cell.angle_gamma   90.00
#
_symmetry.space_group_name_H-M   'P 1'
#
loop_
_entity.id
_entity.type
_entity.pdbx_description
1 polymer ?
#
loop_
_entity_poly.entity_id
_entity_poly.type
_entity_poly.pdbx_seq_one_letter_code
_entity_poly.pdbx_strand_id
1 'polypeptide(L)' 'MNIQPEGENLRKAVTWVLEEKKFNSEKMLKELIEEACLKFDLSPMDAEFLLRSTSLKDKPV' A
#
# COMPACT_ATOMS: atom_id res chain seq x y z
N MET A 1 8.22 -27.22 -0.85
CA MET A 1 7.04 -26.45 -1.30
C MET A 1 6.95 -25.20 -0.43
N ASN A 2 7.64 -24.12 -0.81
CA ASN A 2 7.51 -22.87 -0.06
C ASN A 2 6.26 -22.17 -0.58
N ILE A 3 5.13 -22.46 0.06
CA ILE A 3 3.86 -21.75 -0.16
C ILE A 3 4.06 -20.38 0.49
N GLN A 4 4.81 -19.49 -0.16
CA GLN A 4 4.68 -18.09 0.15
C GLN A 4 3.28 -17.71 -0.31
N PRO A 5 2.38 -17.30 0.60
CA PRO A 5 1.03 -16.95 0.19
C PRO A 5 1.16 -15.79 -0.81
N GLU A 6 0.61 -16.00 -2.02
CA GLU A 6 0.50 -14.98 -3.06
C GLU A 6 -0.08 -13.71 -2.40
N GLY A 7 0.73 -12.64 -2.34
CA GLY A 7 0.35 -11.38 -1.70
C GLY A 7 0.94 -11.10 -0.31
N GLU A 8 1.98 -11.81 0.17
CA GLU A 8 2.67 -11.42 1.40
C GLU A 8 3.27 -10.00 1.32
N ASN A 9 3.88 -9.67 0.17
CA ASN A 9 4.42 -8.33 -0.10
C ASN A 9 3.32 -7.27 -0.07
N LEU A 10 2.17 -7.55 -0.68
CA LEU A 10 1.01 -6.67 -0.65
C LEU A 10 0.52 -6.42 0.78
N ARG A 11 0.40 -7.45 1.62
CA ARG A 11 0.00 -7.28 3.02
C ARG A 11 0.99 -6.43 3.80
N LYS A 12 2.29 -6.67 3.64
CA LYS A 12 3.35 -5.88 4.27
C LYS A 12 3.31 -4.43 3.82
N ALA A 13 3.10 -4.19 2.52
CA ALA A 13 2.92 -2.86 1.96
C ALA A 13 1.70 -2.14 2.54
N VAL A 14 0.54 -2.81 2.67
CA VAL A 14 -0.68 -2.21 3.23
C VAL A 14 -0.43 -1.79 4.68
N THR A 15 0.14 -2.69 5.50
CA THR A 15 0.48 -2.37 6.88
C THR A 15 1.42 -1.18 6.95
N TRP A 16 2.50 -1.19 6.16
CA TRP A 16 3.46 -0.10 6.14
C TRP A 16 2.82 1.24 5.73
N VAL A 17 2.02 1.29 4.66
CA VAL A 17 1.32 2.51 4.24
C VAL A 17 0.37 3.02 5.32
N LEU A 18 -0.36 2.13 6.01
CA LEU A 18 -1.27 2.53 7.09
C LEU A 18 -0.52 3.09 8.31
N GLU A 19 0.61 2.50 8.67
CA GLU A 19 1.48 3.01 9.74
C GLU A 19 2.04 4.38 9.33
N GLU A 20 2.62 4.48 8.14
CA GLU A 20 3.22 5.72 7.65
C GLU A 20 2.17 6.83 7.47
N LYS A 21 0.93 6.50 7.08
CA LYS A 21 -0.19 7.44 7.05
C LYS A 21 -0.59 7.90 8.46
N LYS A 22 -0.50 7.02 9.45
CA LYS A 22 -0.85 7.29 10.85
C LYS A 22 0.20 8.16 11.53
N PHE A 23 1.48 7.90 11.29
CA PHE A 23 2.59 8.69 11.82
C PHE A 23 2.82 9.97 11.02
N ASN A 24 2.62 9.93 9.71
CA ASN A 24 2.94 11.00 8.78
C ASN A 24 1.69 11.41 7.98
N SER A 25 0.69 11.95 8.70
CA SER A 25 -0.60 12.33 8.11
C SER A 25 -0.49 13.37 6.99
N GLU A 26 0.60 14.14 6.95
CA GLU A 26 0.91 15.11 5.88
C GLU A 26 1.30 14.46 4.55
N LYS A 27 1.86 13.24 4.56
CA LYS A 27 2.23 12.57 3.31
C LYS A 27 0.98 12.22 2.51
N MET A 28 1.05 12.51 1.21
CA MET A 28 0.00 12.09 0.29
C MET A 28 0.00 10.56 0.22
N LEU A 29 -1.20 9.99 0.19
CA LEU A 29 -1.36 8.55 0.08
C LEU A 29 -0.57 8.02 -1.13
N LYS A 30 -0.64 8.74 -2.26
CA LYS A 30 0.06 8.40 -3.50
C LYS A 30 1.57 8.22 -3.32
N GLU A 31 2.23 9.10 -2.55
CA GLU A 31 3.67 8.99 -2.27
C GLU A 31 3.99 7.74 -1.44
N LEU A 32 3.16 7.44 -0.43
CA LEU A 32 3.31 6.23 0.36
C LEU A 32 3.13 4.96 -0.49
N ILE A 33 2.22 4.97 -1.46
CA ILE A 33 2.03 3.84 -2.37
C ILE A 33 3.23 3.66 -3.31
N GLU A 34 3.79 4.76 -3.84
CA GLU A 34 5.00 4.70 -4.67
C GLU A 34 6.20 4.18 -3.87
N GLU A 35 6.39 4.65 -2.63
CA GLU A 35 7.43 4.13 -1.73
C GLU A 35 7.21 2.65 -1.42
N ALA A 36 5.97 2.24 -1.16
CA ALA A 36 5.64 0.84 -0.88
C ALA A 36 5.85 -0.05 -2.11
N CYS A 37 5.54 0.44 -3.30
CA CYS A 37 5.75 -0.26 -4.55
C CYS A 37 7.23 -0.58 -4.78
N LEU A 38 8.10 0.42 -4.54
CA LEU A 38 9.55 0.27 -4.62
C LEU A 38 10.12 -0.58 -3.47
N LYS A 39 9.59 -0.48 -2.26
CA LYS A 39 10.08 -1.25 -1.09
C LYS A 39 9.72 -2.73 -1.14
N PHE A 40 8.51 -3.05 -1.60
CA PHE A 40 7.96 -4.39 -1.53
C PHE A 40 7.91 -5.09 -2.89
N ASP A 41 8.50 -4.49 -3.92
CA ASP A 41 8.51 -5.00 -5.30
C ASP A 41 7.07 -5.33 -5.77
N LEU A 42 6.16 -4.37 -5.57
CA LEU A 42 4.77 -4.55 -5.93
C LEU A 42 4.60 -4.43 -7.44
N SER A 43 3.76 -5.31 -8.00
CA SER A 43 3.35 -5.16 -9.39
C SER A 43 2.35 -3.98 -9.55
N PRO A 44 2.17 -3.43 -10.76
CA PRO A 44 1.14 -2.41 -11.01
C PRO A 44 -0.25 -2.82 -10.50
N MET A 45 -0.58 -4.10 -10.62
CA MET A 45 -1.81 -4.70 -10.09
C MET A 45 -1.91 -4.62 -8.56
N ASP A 46 -0.82 -4.90 -7.86
CA ASP A 46 -0.75 -4.79 -6.40
C ASP A 46 -0.84 -3.33 -5.95
N ALA A 47 -0.18 -2.41 -6.65
CA ALA A 47 -0.24 -0.98 -6.36
C ALA A 47 -1.67 -0.42 -6.51
N GLU A 48 -2.40 -0.83 -7.56
CA GLU A 48 -3.82 -0.50 -7.72
C GLU A 48 -4.67 -1.07 -6.57
N PHE A 49 -4.41 -2.30 -6.15
CA PHE A 49 -5.10 -2.89 -5.01
C PHE A 49 -4.81 -2.14 -3.70
N LEU A 50 -3.54 -1.78 -3.48
CA LEU A 50 -3.08 -1.00 -2.33
C LEU A 50 -3.81 0.35 -2.28
N LEU A 51 -3.89 1.03 -3.42
CA LEU A 51 -4.59 2.30 -3.57
C LEU A 51 -6.08 2.14 -3.27
N ARG A 52 -6.71 1.12 -3.82
CA ARG A 52 -8.13 0.86 -3.56
C ARG A 52 -8.40 0.51 -2.09
N SER A 53 -7.50 -0.23 -1.44
CA SER A 53 -7.62 -0.62 -0.04
C SER A 53 -7.50 0.57 0.91
N THR A 54 -6.67 1.55 0.55
CA THR A 54 -6.37 2.71 1.40
C THR A 54 -7.18 3.96 1.05
N SER A 55 -7.61 4.12 -0.22
CA SER A 55 -8.39 5.27 -0.72
C SER A 55 -9.89 5.17 -0.46
N LEU A 56 -10.40 4.08 0.13
CA LEU A 56 -11.82 3.95 0.53
C LEU A 56 -12.30 5.01 1.54
N LYS A 57 -11.41 5.86 2.05
CA LYS A 57 -11.74 6.99 2.95
C LYS A 57 -11.76 8.37 2.29
N ASP A 58 -11.24 8.54 1.08
CA ASP A 58 -11.23 9.84 0.39
C ASP A 58 -12.23 9.79 -0.77
N LYS A 59 -13.51 9.98 -0.43
CA LYS A 59 -14.53 10.38 -1.37
C LYS A 59 -14.59 11.91 -1.30
N PRO A 60 -13.93 12.66 -2.20
CA PRO A 60 -14.23 14.07 -2.32
C PRO A 60 -15.67 14.18 -2.85
N VAL A 61 -16.47 14.90 -2.06
CA VAL A 61 -17.79 15.47 -2.40
C VAL A 61 -17.71 16.28 -3.69
#